data_AF-A0A2V7X272-F1
#
_entry.id   AF-A0A2V7X272-F1
#
_cell.length_a   1.000
_cell.length_b   1.000
_cell.length_c   1.000
_cell.angle_alpha   90.00
_cell.angle_beta   90.00
_cell.angle_gamma   90.00
#
_symmetry.space_group_name_H-M   'P 1'
#
loop_
_entity.id
_entity.type
_entity.pdbx_description
1 polymer ?
#
loop_
_entity_poly.entity_id
_entity_poly.type
_entity_poly.pdbx_seq_one_letter_code
_entity_poly.pdbx_strand_id
1 'polypeptide(L)'
;MQLKPFLLDIWLDSHEHDIEFNLAASEGPRWKLNEILSLVGEEERERFLNHTLGYSRPAGAEGLRAAIAEMQGVKAEAVQVVTGASEALVVLMWLAAEPGANVILPRPGYPPFSALPESLGLE
;
A
#
# COMPACT_ATOMS: atom_id res chain seq x y z
N MET A 1 0.22 21.32 4.72
CA MET A 1 1.09 20.13 4.65
C MET A 1 2.31 20.49 3.83
N GLN A 2 3.50 20.52 4.44
CA GLN A 2 4.77 20.64 3.72
C GLN A 2 5.49 19.30 3.79
N LEU A 3 5.57 18.58 2.66
CA LEU A 3 6.29 17.32 2.58
C LEU A 3 7.71 17.58 2.08
N LYS A 4 8.69 16.95 2.73
CA LYS A 4 10.07 16.93 2.24
C LYS A 4 10.14 16.12 0.94
N PRO A 5 11.09 16.41 0.04
CA PRO A 5 11.32 15.57 -1.13
C PRO A 5 11.64 14.13 -0.73
N PHE A 6 10.99 13.16 -1.39
CA PHE A 6 11.33 11.77 -1.21
C PHE A 6 12.52 11.41 -2.10
N LEU A 7 13.71 11.40 -1.49
CA LEU A 7 14.96 11.19 -2.21
C LEU A 7 15.05 9.81 -2.89
N LEU A 8 14.40 8.79 -2.31
CA LEU A 8 14.32 7.46 -2.89
C LEU A 8 13.57 7.49 -4.22
N ASP A 9 12.38 8.09 -4.26
CA ASP A 9 11.58 8.20 -5.49
C ASP A 9 12.31 8.99 -6.57
N ILE A 10 12.99 10.09 -6.20
CA ILE A 10 13.81 10.87 -7.14
C ILE A 10 14.96 10.04 -7.70
N TRP A 11 15.60 9.23 -6.86
CA TRP A 11 16.69 8.36 -7.30
C TRP A 11 16.19 7.26 -8.24
N LEU A 12 15.08 6.61 -7.90
CA LEU A 12 14.46 5.56 -8.72
C LEU A 12 14.05 6.11 -10.08
N ASP A 13 13.34 7.25 -10.11
CA ASP A 13 12.91 7.88 -11.35
C ASP A 13 14.08 8.23 -12.29
N SER A 14 15.21 8.67 -11.72
CA SER A 14 16.38 9.06 -12.50
C SER A 14 17.25 7.89 -12.96
N HIS A 15 17.15 6.70 -12.36
CA HIS A 15 18.09 5.61 -12.62
C HIS A 15 17.42 4.29 -13.04
N GLU A 16 16.21 3.99 -12.62
CA GLU A 16 15.63 2.63 -12.67
C GLU A 16 15.09 2.19 -14.04
N HIS A 17 14.89 3.13 -14.96
CA HIS A 17 14.16 2.87 -16.21
C HIS A 17 14.92 2.04 -17.26
N ASP A 18 16.26 2.14 -17.30
CA ASP A 18 17.11 1.53 -18.35
C ASP A 18 18.24 0.65 -17.78
N ILE A 19 17.99 -0.03 -16.65
CA ILE A 19 18.99 -0.90 -15.99
C ILE A 19 18.84 -2.36 -16.44
N GLU A 20 19.93 -2.97 -16.92
CA GLU A 20 19.97 -4.40 -17.26
C GLU A 20 19.84 -5.31 -16.02
N PHE A 21 20.53 -4.96 -14.93
CA PHE A 21 20.49 -5.69 -13.66
C PHE A 21 20.13 -4.75 -12.50
N ASN A 22 18.83 -4.64 -12.21
CA ASN A 22 18.37 -3.87 -11.05
C ASN A 22 18.53 -4.68 -9.76
N LEU A 23 19.55 -4.33 -8.97
CA LEU A 23 19.84 -4.92 -7.65
C LEU A 23 19.46 -3.98 -6.48
N ALA A 24 18.80 -2.86 -6.78
CA ALA A 24 18.47 -1.83 -5.81
C ALA A 24 16.99 -1.84 -5.39
N ALA A 25 16.11 -2.38 -6.24
CA ALA A 25 14.68 -2.40 -5.97
C ALA A 25 14.32 -3.30 -4.77
N SER A 26 13.27 -2.89 -4.05
CA SER A 26 12.65 -3.68 -2.99
C SER A 26 11.35 -4.37 -3.43
N GLU A 27 11.03 -4.29 -4.73
CA GLU A 27 9.84 -4.89 -5.30
C GLU A 27 9.92 -6.42 -5.37
N GLY A 28 8.76 -7.06 -5.37
CA GLY A 28 8.64 -8.49 -5.64
C GLY A 28 8.85 -8.83 -7.12
N PRO A 29 8.74 -10.12 -7.48
CA PRO A 29 8.74 -10.53 -8.88
C PRO A 29 7.71 -9.75 -9.70
N ARG A 30 8.06 -9.44 -10.96
CA ARG A 30 7.14 -8.81 -11.92
C ARG A 30 6.27 -9.89 -12.56
N TRP A 31 4.96 -9.69 -12.48
CA TRP A 31 3.97 -10.61 -13.06
C TRP A 31 3.14 -9.89 -14.12
N LYS A 32 2.90 -10.57 -15.23
CA LYS A 32 1.83 -10.22 -16.14
C LYS A 32 0.50 -10.61 -15.51
N LEU A 33 -0.55 -9.85 -15.83
CA LEU A 33 -1.89 -10.16 -15.36
C LEU A 33 -2.34 -11.60 -15.72
N ASN A 34 -1.97 -12.09 -16.90
CA ASN A 34 -2.32 -13.45 -17.31
C ASN A 34 -1.58 -14.53 -16.51
N GLU A 35 -0.37 -14.27 -16.03
CA GLU A 35 0.39 -15.19 -15.16
C GLU A 35 -0.33 -15.31 -13.82
N ILE A 36 -0.81 -14.19 -13.26
CA ILE A 36 -1.64 -14.19 -12.04
C ILE A 36 -2.95 -14.95 -12.28
N LEU A 37 -3.66 -14.68 -13.37
CA LEU A 37 -4.92 -15.36 -13.70
C LEU A 37 -4.75 -16.85 -14.02
N SER A 38 -3.54 -17.31 -14.33
CA SER A 38 -3.25 -18.73 -14.53
C SER A 38 -3.14 -19.51 -13.20
N LEU A 39 -3.06 -18.82 -12.06
CA LEU A 39 -3.01 -19.43 -10.73
C LEU A 39 -4.39 -19.79 -10.18
N VAL A 40 -5.46 -19.34 -10.82
CA VAL A 40 -6.85 -19.55 -10.39
C VAL A 40 -7.60 -20.44 -11.39
N GLY A 41 -8.78 -20.94 -11.01
CA GLY A 41 -9.63 -21.73 -11.90
C GLY A 41 -10.23 -20.91 -13.05
N GLU A 42 -10.77 -21.60 -14.05
CA GLU A 42 -11.40 -20.94 -15.21
C GLU A 42 -12.58 -20.07 -14.80
N GLU A 43 -13.37 -20.48 -13.80
CA GLU A 43 -14.50 -19.71 -13.29
C GLU A 43 -14.06 -18.36 -12.69
N GLU A 44 -13.02 -18.35 -11.85
CA GLU A 44 -12.48 -17.10 -11.29
C GLU A 44 -11.93 -16.18 -12.37
N ARG A 45 -11.28 -16.76 -13.38
CA ARG A 45 -10.72 -16.03 -14.52
C ARG A 45 -11.83 -15.40 -15.36
N GLU A 46 -12.89 -16.14 -15.67
CA GLU A 46 -14.06 -15.60 -16.37
C GLU A 46 -14.75 -14.50 -15.55
N ARG A 47 -14.89 -14.69 -14.23
CA ARG A 47 -15.45 -13.69 -13.33
C ARG A 47 -14.64 -12.40 -13.32
N PHE A 48 -13.31 -12.49 -13.33
CA PHE A 48 -12.42 -11.32 -13.41
C PHE A 48 -12.62 -10.56 -14.72
N LEU A 49 -12.63 -11.28 -15.86
CA LEU A 49 -12.75 -10.67 -17.19
C LEU A 49 -14.13 -10.03 -17.44
N ASN A 50 -15.17 -10.53 -16.80
CA ASN A 50 -16.54 -10.02 -16.92
C ASN A 50 -16.95 -9.11 -15.73
N HIS A 51 -15.99 -8.66 -14.92
CA HIS A 51 -16.28 -7.81 -13.78
C HIS A 51 -16.78 -6.43 -14.24
N THR A 52 -17.91 -5.98 -13.69
CA THR A 52 -18.43 -4.63 -13.95
C THR A 52 -17.66 -3.60 -13.12
N LEU A 53 -17.06 -2.62 -13.79
CA LEU A 53 -16.30 -1.56 -13.13
C LEU A 53 -17.25 -0.55 -12.47
N GLY A 54 -17.05 -0.30 -11.18
CA GLY A 54 -17.83 0.66 -10.40
C GLY A 54 -17.23 0.86 -9.01
N TYR A 55 -17.87 1.71 -8.20
CA TYR A 55 -17.45 1.89 -6.81
C TYR A 55 -17.65 0.60 -6.01
N SER A 56 -16.60 0.18 -5.33
CA SER A 56 -16.68 -0.87 -4.32
C SER A 56 -17.17 -0.29 -2.98
N ARG A 57 -17.31 -1.16 -1.98
CA ARG A 57 -17.62 -0.73 -0.61
C ARG A 57 -16.45 0.09 -0.04
N PRO A 58 -16.72 1.15 0.73
CA PRO A 58 -15.66 1.98 1.30
C PRO A 58 -14.64 1.22 2.15
N ALA A 59 -15.06 0.16 2.85
CA ALA A 59 -14.18 -0.69 3.66
C ALA A 59 -13.34 -1.70 2.84
N GLY A 60 -13.69 -1.92 1.57
CA GLY A 60 -13.21 -3.00 0.73
C GLY A 60 -14.26 -4.10 0.49
N ALA A 61 -14.04 -4.88 -0.58
CA ALA A 61 -14.89 -6.02 -0.92
C ALA A 61 -14.87 -7.08 0.19
N GLU A 62 -16.02 -7.70 0.49
CA GLU A 62 -16.15 -8.67 1.59
C GLU A 62 -15.16 -9.83 1.49
N GLY A 63 -15.04 -10.44 0.30
CA GLY A 63 -14.11 -11.55 0.07
C GLY A 63 -12.64 -11.17 0.26
N LEU A 64 -12.25 -9.96 -0.16
CA LEU A 64 -10.89 -9.46 0.04
C LEU A 64 -10.59 -9.23 1.54
N ARG A 65 -11.53 -8.60 2.25
CA ARG A 65 -11.38 -8.36 3.70
C ARG A 65 -11.29 -9.67 4.48
N ALA A 66 -12.11 -10.67 4.13
CA ALA A 66 -12.08 -11.98 4.76
C ALA A 66 -10.73 -12.69 4.54
N ALA A 67 -10.21 -12.69 3.31
CA ALA A 67 -8.92 -13.30 2.99
C ALA A 67 -7.75 -12.65 3.72
N ILE A 68 -7.72 -11.31 3.80
CA ILE A 68 -6.70 -10.58 4.57
C ILE A 68 -6.84 -10.90 6.07
N ALA A 69 -8.06 -10.92 6.59
CA ALA A 69 -8.31 -11.18 8.01
C ALA A 69 -7.85 -12.58 8.42
N GLU A 70 -8.12 -13.60 7.60
CA GLU A 70 -7.62 -14.96 7.79
C GLU A 70 -6.09 -14.99 7.79
N MET A 71 -5.45 -14.36 6.80
CA MET A 71 -3.98 -14.29 6.70
C MET A 71 -3.32 -13.61 7.92
N GLN A 72 -3.98 -12.62 8.51
CA GLN A 72 -3.48 -11.86 9.66
C GLN A 72 -3.97 -12.39 11.02
N GLY A 73 -4.85 -13.39 11.06
CA GLY A 73 -5.42 -13.93 12.30
C GLY A 73 -6.31 -12.93 13.05
N VAL A 74 -7.02 -12.05 12.32
CA VAL A 74 -7.92 -11.02 12.89
C VAL A 74 -9.36 -11.22 12.40
N LYS A 75 -10.30 -10.44 12.93
CA LYS A 75 -11.68 -10.42 12.43
C LYS A 75 -11.78 -9.56 11.17
N ALA A 76 -12.68 -9.90 10.24
CA ALA A 76 -12.88 -9.16 8.99
C ALA A 76 -13.26 -7.69 9.24
N GLU A 77 -13.95 -7.39 10.34
CA GLU A 77 -14.33 -6.02 10.72
C GLU A 77 -13.12 -5.14 11.05
N ALA A 78 -11.99 -5.75 11.43
CA ALA A 78 -10.74 -5.05 11.71
C ALA A 78 -9.93 -4.72 10.45
N VAL A 79 -10.37 -5.16 9.26
CA VAL A 79 -9.67 -4.91 7.99
C VAL A 79 -10.32 -3.74 7.25
N GLN A 80 -9.51 -2.73 6.92
CA GLN A 80 -9.84 -1.64 6.01
C GLN A 80 -8.93 -1.76 4.78
N VAL A 81 -9.52 -1.92 3.60
CA VAL A 81 -8.75 -1.95 2.35
C VAL A 81 -8.49 -0.52 1.89
N VAL A 82 -7.27 -0.27 1.46
CA VAL A 82 -6.79 1.02 0.94
C VAL A 82 -5.88 0.79 -0.27
N THR A 83 -5.55 1.86 -0.97
CA THR A 83 -4.65 1.93 -2.12
C THR A 83 -3.20 1.79 -1.68
N GLY A 84 -2.80 0.56 -1.36
CA GLY A 84 -1.46 0.22 -0.92
C GLY A 84 -1.13 0.68 0.50
N ALA A 85 0.03 0.25 1.00
CA ALA A 85 0.49 0.59 2.36
C ALA A 85 0.72 2.10 2.55
N SER A 86 1.01 2.84 1.47
CA SER A 86 1.20 4.29 1.52
C SER A 86 -0.08 5.04 1.92
N GLU A 87 -1.25 4.67 1.39
CA GLU A 87 -2.51 5.28 1.84
C GLU A 87 -2.82 4.90 3.29
N ALA A 88 -2.55 3.65 3.69
CA ALA A 88 -2.72 3.22 5.08
C ALA A 88 -1.92 4.12 6.04
N LEU A 89 -0.68 4.43 5.70
CA LEU A 89 0.17 5.28 6.52
C LEU A 89 -0.37 6.71 6.63
N VAL A 90 -0.87 7.29 5.53
CA VAL A 90 -1.52 8.61 5.57
C VAL A 90 -2.72 8.61 6.51
N VAL A 91 -3.61 7.61 6.37
CA VAL A 91 -4.80 7.47 7.22
C VAL A 91 -4.40 7.33 8.69
N LEU A 92 -3.43 6.47 9.01
CA LEU A 92 -2.95 6.27 10.38
C LEU A 92 -2.37 7.54 10.99
N MET A 93 -1.55 8.28 10.23
CA MET A 93 -0.97 9.54 10.72
C MET A 93 -2.02 10.63 10.93
N TRP A 94 -3.03 10.71 10.05
CA TRP A 94 -4.17 11.64 10.24
C TRP A 94 -5.02 11.28 11.45
N LEU A 95 -5.26 9.99 11.70
CA LEU A 95 -5.99 9.54 12.89
C LEU A 95 -5.20 9.80 14.18
N ALA A 96 -3.88 9.70 14.14
CA ALA A 96 -3.01 9.97 15.28
C ALA A 96 -2.76 11.47 15.52
N ALA A 97 -3.08 12.34 14.55
CA ALA A 97 -2.76 13.76 14.60
C ALA A 97 -3.72 14.56 15.49
N GLU A 98 -3.58 14.38 16.80
CA GLU A 98 -4.29 15.15 17.83
C GLU A 98 -3.41 16.28 18.40
N PRO A 99 -3.99 17.37 18.93
CA PRO A 99 -3.21 18.42 19.60
C PRO A 99 -2.35 17.86 20.74
N GLY A 100 -1.02 18.01 20.62
CA GLY A 100 -0.05 17.53 21.61
C GLY A 100 0.34 16.05 21.47
N ALA A 101 -0.10 15.38 20.39
CA ALA A 101 0.33 14.01 20.10
C ALA A 101 1.81 13.96 19.68
N ASN A 102 2.47 12.89 20.11
CA ASN A 102 3.83 12.53 19.74
C ASN A 102 3.87 11.12 19.13
N VAL A 103 4.77 10.87 18.19
CA VAL A 103 4.89 9.57 17.51
C VAL A 103 6.32 9.03 17.57
N ILE A 104 6.45 7.74 17.89
CA ILE A 104 7.74 7.05 17.89
C ILE A 104 7.87 6.25 16.61
N LEU A 105 8.93 6.50 15.85
CA LEU A 105 9.16 5.90 14.55
C LEU A 105 10.47 5.10 14.53
N PRO A 106 10.51 3.97 13.79
CA PRO A 106 11.76 3.24 13.58
C PRO A 106 12.76 4.05 12.75
N ARG A 107 14.06 3.94 13.07
CA ARG A 107 15.15 4.57 12.32
C ARG A 107 16.34 3.62 12.13
N PRO A 108 16.81 3.39 10.88
CA PRO A 108 16.25 3.90 9.62
C PRO A 108 14.87 3.27 9.30
N GLY A 109 14.08 3.95 8.46
CA GLY A 109 12.74 3.51 8.06
C GLY A 109 12.38 3.97 6.65
N TYR A 110 11.27 3.47 6.12
CA TYR A 110 10.73 3.87 4.82
C TYR A 110 10.41 5.40 4.85
N PRO A 111 10.86 6.22 3.88
CA PRO A 111 10.87 7.69 4.03
C PRO A 111 9.53 8.36 4.38
N PRO A 112 8.37 7.89 3.88
CA PRO A 112 7.07 8.40 4.30
C PRO A 112 6.77 8.30 5.81
N PHE A 113 7.39 7.35 6.55
CA PHE A 113 7.17 7.22 8.00
C PHE A 113 7.53 8.49 8.76
N SER A 114 8.63 9.17 8.40
CA SER A 114 9.01 10.43 9.07
C SER A 114 8.38 11.65 8.40
N ALA A 115 8.26 11.66 7.07
CA ALA A 115 7.78 12.85 6.35
C ALA A 115 6.32 13.21 6.66
N LEU A 116 5.45 12.21 6.83
CA LEU A 116 4.03 12.43 7.11
C LEU A 116 3.79 13.10 8.48
N PRO A 117 4.24 12.56 9.62
CA PRO A 117 4.03 13.18 10.92
C PRO A 117 4.69 14.57 11.02
N GLU A 118 5.89 14.76 10.46
CA GLU A 118 6.53 16.07 10.39
C GLU A 118 5.64 17.09 9.62
N SER A 119 5.01 16.67 8.52
CA SER A 119 4.15 17.54 7.70
C SER A 119 2.83 17.92 8.38
N LEU A 120 2.45 17.19 9.43
CA LEU A 120 1.29 17.41 10.30
C LEU A 120 1.66 18.14 11.59
N GLY A 121 2.96 18.38 11.84
CA GLY A 121 3.45 19.04 13.06
C GLY A 121 3.43 18.15 14.29
N LEU A 122 3.50 16.83 14.13
CA LEU A 122 3.65 15.88 15.23
C LEU A 122 5.10 15.84 15.71
N GLU A 123 5.28 15.73 17.04
CA GLU A 123 6.59 15.56 17.69
C GLU A 123 7.11 14.14 17.56
#